data_AF-A0A3D1XQT4-F1
#
_entry.id   AF-A0A3D1XQT4-F1
#
_cell.length_a   1.000
_cell.length_b   1.000
_cell.length_c   1.000
_cell.angle_alpha   90.00
_cell.angle_beta   90.00
_cell.angle_gamma   90.00
#
_symmetry.space_group_name_H-M   'P 1'
#
loop_
_entity.id
_entity.type
_entity.pdbx_description
1 polymer ?
#
loop_
_entity_poly.entity_id
_entity_poly.type
_entity_poly.pdbx_seq_one_letter_code
_entity_poly.pdbx_strand_id
1 'polypeptide(L)'
;MCEKDINTLIKLCRKLGECICDKGTFEERQTRNLIMKWNYKGSAFLHKFSDPEKTLLLNRQYSQMRKNLRACGLGPPREFANGLIGTIEQEELLEELWVHLGTDDEGETPYGGDLNR
;
A
#
# COMPACT_ATOMS: atom_id res chain seq x y z
N MET A 1 -16.13 7.00 8.29
CA MET A 1 -15.77 5.79 7.53
C MET A 1 -15.02 6.25 6.30
N CYS A 2 -13.73 5.94 6.19
CA CYS A 2 -12.99 6.26 4.97
C CYS A 2 -13.49 5.32 3.88
N GLU A 3 -14.22 5.84 2.88
CA GLU A 3 -14.55 5.07 1.69
C GLU A 3 -13.24 4.56 1.07
N LYS A 4 -13.10 3.24 1.02
CA LYS A 4 -11.97 2.59 0.36
C LYS A 4 -12.07 2.93 -1.13
N ASP A 5 -11.22 3.84 -1.59
CA ASP A 5 -11.19 4.28 -2.98
C ASP A 5 -9.84 3.87 -3.60
N ILE A 6 -9.90 3.06 -4.66
CA ILE A 6 -8.67 2.61 -5.32
C ILE A 6 -7.94 3.77 -5.98
N ASN A 7 -8.65 4.80 -6.47
CA ASN A 7 -8.04 5.93 -7.15
C ASN A 7 -7.19 6.76 -6.16
N THR A 8 -7.71 6.96 -4.96
CA THR A 8 -7.01 7.61 -3.86
C THR A 8 -5.79 6.79 -3.44
N LEU A 9 -5.95 5.47 -3.29
CA LEU A 9 -4.81 4.58 -2.99
C LEU A 9 -3.71 4.67 -4.06
N ILE A 10 -4.08 4.65 -5.33
CA ILE A 10 -3.16 4.80 -6.47
C ILE A 10 -2.43 6.15 -6.41
N LYS A 11 -3.16 7.24 -6.16
CA LYS A 11 -2.57 8.59 -6.05
C LYS A 11 -1.58 8.70 -4.90
N LEU A 12 -1.92 8.17 -3.73
CA LEU A 12 -1.05 8.17 -2.56
C LEU A 12 0.20 7.32 -2.79
N CYS A 13 0.02 6.12 -3.35
CA CYS A 13 1.12 5.26 -3.78
C CYS A 13 2.03 6.02 -4.74
N ARG A 14 1.48 6.59 -5.81
CA ARG A 14 2.25 7.35 -6.78
C ARG A 14 3.11 8.45 -6.16
N LYS A 15 2.52 9.30 -5.32
CA LYS A 15 3.24 10.35 -4.59
C LYS A 15 4.35 9.78 -3.72
N LEU A 16 4.05 8.74 -2.94
CA LEU A 16 5.03 8.10 -2.08
C LEU A 16 6.21 7.59 -2.91
N GLY A 17 5.92 6.83 -3.97
CA GLY A 17 6.92 6.31 -4.90
C GLY A 17 7.82 7.36 -5.50
N GLU A 18 7.24 8.38 -6.12
CA GLU A 18 8.00 9.48 -6.72
C GLU A 18 8.87 10.20 -5.67
N CYS A 19 8.45 10.21 -4.40
CA CYS A 19 9.18 10.84 -3.31
C CYS A 19 10.29 9.97 -2.70
N ILE A 20 10.07 8.65 -2.54
CA ILE A 20 11.01 7.74 -1.88
C ILE A 20 11.90 6.97 -2.85
N CYS A 21 11.47 6.75 -4.09
CA CYS A 21 12.17 5.85 -5.00
C CYS A 21 13.58 6.35 -5.34
N ASP A 22 14.45 5.40 -5.65
CA ASP A 22 15.76 5.71 -6.23
C ASP A 22 15.58 6.40 -7.59
N LYS A 23 16.36 7.46 -7.84
CA LYS A 23 16.25 8.28 -9.06
C LYS A 23 16.28 7.41 -10.32
N GLY A 24 15.22 7.51 -11.12
CA GLY A 24 15.09 6.78 -12.40
C GLY A 24 14.61 5.33 -12.27
N THR A 25 14.19 4.88 -11.08
CA THR A 25 13.67 3.51 -10.88
C THR A 25 12.16 3.41 -10.91
N PHE A 26 11.46 4.54 -10.81
CA PHE A 26 10.01 4.61 -10.89
C PHE A 26 9.51 4.32 -12.31
N GLU A 27 8.70 3.28 -12.44
CA GLU A 27 8.03 2.87 -13.67
C GLU A 27 6.52 2.70 -13.39
N GLU A 28 5.70 3.43 -14.14
CA GLU A 28 4.26 3.25 -14.20
C GLU A 28 3.88 2.73 -15.58
N ARG A 29 3.15 1.60 -15.64
CA ARG A 29 2.62 1.04 -16.88
C ARG A 29 1.13 0.81 -16.76
N GLN A 30 0.37 1.57 -17.53
CA GLN A 30 -1.06 1.35 -17.69
C GLN A 30 -1.30 0.45 -18.91
N THR A 31 -1.86 -0.73 -18.67
CA THR A 31 -2.25 -1.67 -19.73
C THR A 31 -3.76 -1.94 -19.61
N ARG A 32 -4.17 -3.18 -19.37
CA ARG A 32 -5.51 -3.52 -18.83
C ARG A 32 -5.60 -3.29 -17.33
N ASN A 33 -4.45 -3.26 -16.67
CA ASN A 33 -4.29 -3.05 -15.24
C ASN A 33 -3.22 -1.97 -15.06
N LEU A 34 -3.30 -1.19 -13.99
CA LEU A 34 -2.25 -0.26 -13.64
C LEU A 34 -1.16 -1.00 -12.87
N ILE A 35 0.03 -1.09 -13.44
CA ILE A 35 1.20 -1.71 -12.82
C ILE A 35 2.16 -0.61 -12.42
N MET A 36 2.52 -0.60 -11.14
CA MET A 36 3.43 0.36 -10.55
C MET A 36 4.63 -0.39 -9.98
N LYS A 37 5.81 0.03 -10.39
CA LYS A 37 7.07 -0.58 -9.98
C LYS A 37 8.07 0.52 -9.65
N TRP A 38 8.78 0.37 -8.54
CA TRP A 38 9.89 1.24 -8.19
C TRP A 38 10.88 0.48 -7.32
N ASN A 39 12.10 1.00 -7.18
CA ASN A 39 13.08 0.45 -6.25
C ASN A 39 13.28 1.44 -5.09
N TYR A 40 13.41 0.90 -3.89
CA TYR A 40 13.69 1.66 -2.68
C TYR A 40 14.76 0.94 -1.88
N LYS A 41 15.95 1.56 -1.73
CA LYS A 41 17.05 1.03 -0.91
C LYS A 41 17.43 -0.42 -1.28
N GLY A 42 17.36 -0.77 -2.57
CA GLY A 42 17.64 -2.11 -3.08
C GLY A 42 16.46 -3.08 -3.05
N SER A 43 15.31 -2.68 -2.50
CA SER A 43 14.06 -3.45 -2.53
C SER A 43 13.20 -3.05 -3.71
N ALA A 44 12.88 -4.02 -4.57
CA ALA A 44 11.96 -3.81 -5.68
C ALA A 44 10.51 -3.92 -5.20
N PHE A 45 9.78 -2.82 -5.26
CA PHE A 45 8.34 -2.81 -5.11
C PHE A 45 7.68 -3.04 -6.47
N LEU A 46 6.73 -3.96 -6.53
CA LEU A 46 5.89 -4.18 -7.69
C LEU A 46 4.47 -4.39 -7.21
N HIS A 47 3.56 -3.53 -7.64
CA HIS A 47 2.15 -3.64 -7.34
C HIS A 47 1.32 -3.54 -8.61
N LYS A 48 0.33 -4.42 -8.72
CA LYS A 48 -0.59 -4.48 -9.85
C LYS A 48 -1.98 -4.14 -9.34
N PHE A 49 -2.41 -2.92 -9.61
CA PHE A 49 -3.78 -2.49 -9.39
C PHE A 49 -4.70 -3.14 -10.43
N SER A 50 -5.74 -3.83 -9.96
CA SER A 50 -6.78 -4.40 -10.81
C SER A 50 -8.05 -3.57 -10.75
N ASP A 51 -8.93 -3.73 -11.74
CA ASP A 51 -10.11 -2.89 -11.90
C ASP A 51 -10.97 -2.74 -10.64
N PRO A 52 -11.45 -1.50 -10.38
CA PRO A 52 -12.29 -1.18 -9.21
C PRO A 52 -13.66 -1.85 -9.21
N GLU A 53 -14.13 -2.39 -10.35
CA GLU A 53 -15.49 -2.89 -10.52
C GLU A 53 -15.86 -4.09 -9.63
N LYS A 54 -14.89 -4.68 -8.91
CA LYS A 54 -15.15 -5.78 -7.98
C LYS A 54 -14.69 -5.40 -6.57
N THR A 55 -15.62 -5.07 -5.70
CA THR A 55 -15.42 -4.75 -4.28
C THR A 55 -14.66 -5.84 -3.50
N LEU A 56 -14.86 -7.11 -3.85
CA LEU A 56 -14.11 -8.24 -3.29
C LEU A 56 -12.60 -8.19 -3.64
N LEU A 57 -12.24 -7.63 -4.80
CA LEU A 57 -10.85 -7.41 -5.18
C LEU A 57 -10.24 -6.21 -4.47
N LEU A 58 -11.03 -5.24 -4.05
CA LEU A 58 -10.56 -4.04 -3.36
C LEU A 58 -9.91 -4.37 -2.01
N ASN A 59 -10.61 -5.09 -1.12
CA ASN A 59 -10.04 -5.50 0.17
C ASN A 59 -8.78 -6.37 0.01
N ARG A 60 -8.79 -7.25 -1.00
CA ARG A 60 -7.61 -8.07 -1.33
C ARG A 60 -6.45 -7.21 -1.82
N GLN A 61 -6.70 -6.18 -2.62
CA GLN A 61 -5.66 -5.24 -3.07
C GLN A 61 -5.09 -4.43 -1.91
N TYR A 62 -5.92 -3.94 -1.00
CA TYR A 62 -5.45 -3.25 0.20
C TYR A 62 -4.55 -4.18 1.04
N SER A 63 -4.95 -5.43 1.25
CA SER A 63 -4.12 -6.41 1.95
C SER A 63 -2.79 -6.70 1.23
N GLN A 64 -2.81 -6.85 -0.10
CA GLN A 64 -1.59 -7.04 -0.91
C GLN A 64 -0.68 -5.81 -0.86
N MET A 65 -1.25 -4.61 -0.88
CA MET A 65 -0.51 -3.35 -0.78
C MET A 65 0.28 -3.29 0.54
N ARG A 66 -0.39 -3.58 1.67
CA ARG A 66 0.25 -3.63 2.99
C ARG A 66 1.41 -4.62 3.04
N LYS A 67 1.23 -5.80 2.42
CA LYS A 67 2.28 -6.83 2.32
C LYS A 67 3.46 -6.37 1.48
N ASN A 68 3.21 -5.77 0.32
CA ASN A 68 4.27 -5.27 -0.57
C ASN A 68 5.04 -4.12 0.07
N LEU A 69 4.34 -3.19 0.74
CA LEU A 69 4.95 -2.09 1.48
C LEU A 69 5.85 -2.62 2.61
N ARG A 70 5.34 -3.54 3.45
CA ARG A 70 6.15 -4.19 4.50
C ARG A 70 7.35 -4.95 3.94
N ALA A 71 7.19 -5.65 2.81
CA ALA A 71 8.29 -6.36 2.15
C ALA A 71 9.38 -5.40 1.62
N CYS A 72 9.01 -4.16 1.29
CA CYS A 72 9.93 -3.10 0.88
C CYS A 72 10.58 -2.36 2.07
N GLY A 73 10.22 -2.71 3.31
CA GLY A 73 10.64 -1.99 4.52
C GLY A 73 9.85 -0.71 4.78
N LEU A 74 8.73 -0.50 4.09
CA LEU A 74 7.81 0.65 4.22
C LEU A 74 6.60 0.28 5.08
N GLY A 75 6.85 -0.22 6.29
CA GLY A 75 5.77 -0.55 7.21
C GLY A 75 5.14 0.68 7.87
N PRO A 76 4.12 0.47 8.72
CA PRO A 76 3.44 1.58 9.37
C PRO A 76 4.43 2.34 10.26
N PRO A 77 4.41 3.69 10.25
CA PRO A 77 5.40 4.53 10.92
C PRO A 77 5.48 4.23 12.42
N ARG A 78 4.37 3.86 13.07
CA ARG A 78 4.37 3.45 14.50
C ARG A 78 5.24 2.23 14.81
N GLU A 79 5.39 1.28 13.88
CA GLU A 79 6.22 0.07 14.07
C GLU A 79 7.62 0.22 13.45
N PHE A 80 7.76 1.10 12.45
CA PHE A 80 8.99 1.32 11.69
C PHE A 80 9.70 2.65 12.07
N ALA A 81 9.21 3.34 13.11
CA ALA A 81 9.79 4.55 13.69
C ALA A 81 11.21 4.28 14.19
N ASN A 82 12.18 4.57 13.33
CA ASN A 82 13.37 5.38 13.60
C ASN A 82 14.41 5.11 12.50
N GLY A 83 14.44 5.97 11.47
CA GLY A 83 15.60 6.10 10.58
C GLY A 83 15.57 5.31 9.26
N LEU A 84 14.44 4.67 8.91
CA LEU A 84 14.31 4.06 7.57
C LEU A 84 13.97 5.08 6.49
N ILE A 85 13.26 6.16 6.79
CA ILE A 85 12.83 7.15 5.80
C ILE A 85 13.63 8.43 6.01
N GLY A 86 14.15 9.00 4.92
CA GLY A 86 15.19 10.02 4.97
C GLY A 86 14.68 11.44 5.24
N THR A 87 13.37 11.67 5.06
CA THR A 87 12.77 13.01 5.12
C THR A 87 11.40 12.96 5.79
N ILE A 88 11.07 14.01 6.56
CA ILE A 88 9.77 14.18 7.25
C ILE A 88 8.60 14.05 6.26
N GLU A 89 8.69 14.65 5.07
CA GLU A 89 7.64 14.57 4.03
C GLU A 89 7.35 13.13 3.58
N GLN A 90 8.39 12.28 3.52
CA GLN A 90 8.23 10.88 3.14
C GLN A 90 7.55 10.07 4.25
N GLU A 91 7.83 10.40 5.52
CA GLU A 91 7.16 9.79 6.67
C GLU A 91 5.69 10.19 6.72
N GLU A 92 5.36 11.47 6.49
CA GLU A 92 3.97 11.95 6.43
C GLU A 92 3.18 11.31 5.29
N LEU A 93 3.78 11.19 4.08
CA LEU A 93 3.15 10.51 2.94
C LEU A 93 2.92 9.01 3.22
N LEU A 94 3.85 8.36 3.90
CA LEU A 94 3.71 6.97 4.28
C LEU A 94 2.62 6.81 5.35
N GLU A 95 2.58 7.70 6.34
CA GLU A 95 1.53 7.71 7.36
C GLU A 95 0.15 7.90 6.73
N GLU A 96 -0.01 8.87 5.85
CA GLU A 96 -1.27 9.12 5.13
C GLU A 96 -1.72 7.89 4.32
N LEU A 97 -0.78 7.22 3.62
CA LEU A 97 -1.04 5.98 2.91
C LEU A 97 -1.48 4.85 3.86
N TRP A 98 -0.81 4.68 5.00
CA TRP A 98 -1.15 3.64 5.98
C TRP A 98 -2.47 3.91 6.71
N VAL A 99 -2.78 5.18 7.00
CA VAL A 99 -4.08 5.60 7.55
C VAL A 99 -5.18 5.27 6.55
N HIS A 100 -4.96 5.54 5.26
CA HIS A 100 -5.92 5.21 4.21
C HIS A 100 -6.06 3.69 3.99
N LEU A 101 -4.96 2.94 4.08
CA LEU A 101 -4.95 1.48 3.98
C LEU A 101 -5.63 0.80 5.18
N GLY A 102 -5.67 1.46 6.33
CA GLY A 102 -6.08 0.90 7.60
C GLY A 102 -5.04 -0.06 8.16
N THR A 103 -4.87 -0.07 9.49
CA THR A 103 -4.19 -1.17 10.17
C THR A 103 -5.04 -2.44 10.04
N ASP A 104 -4.44 -3.61 10.27
CA ASP A 104 -5.13 -4.92 10.17
C ASP A 104 -6.35 -5.06 11.11
N ASP A 105 -6.65 -4.01 11.89
CA ASP A 105 -7.75 -3.86 12.84
C ASP A 105 -9.09 -3.43 12.21
N GLU A 106 -9.20 -3.37 10.87
CA GLU A 106 -10.51 -3.37 10.18
C GLU A 106 -10.87 -4.75 9.63
N GLY A 107 -10.52 -5.76 10.43
CA GLY A 107 -10.75 -7.18 10.20
C GLY A 107 -11.52 -7.85 11.31
N GLU A 108 -12.42 -7.15 12.01
CA GLU A 108 -13.60 -7.86 12.54
C GLU A 108 -14.50 -8.20 11.34
N THR A 109 -14.04 -9.15 10.52
CA THR A 109 -14.99 -10.05 9.88
C THR A 109 -15.31 -11.11 10.92
N PRO A 110 -16.53 -11.12 11.51
CA PRO A 110 -17.06 -12.32 12.14
C PRO A 110 -17.38 -13.33 11.03
N TYR A 111 -16.33 -13.91 10.46
CA TYR A 111 -16.39 -15.11 9.64
C TYR A 111 -15.35 -16.12 10.15
N GLY A 112 -15.31 -16.26 11.49
CA GLY A 112 -15.14 -17.58 12.09
C GLY A 112 -16.51 -18.27 12.10
N GLY A 113 -16.98 -18.64 10.91
CA GLY A 113 -18.12 -19.56 10.79
C GLY A 113 -17.76 -20.87 11.48
N ASP A 114 -18.57 -21.23 12.47
CA ASP A 114 -18.86 -22.56 12.98
C ASP A 114 -17.86 -23.68 12.64
N LEU A 115 -17.07 -24.07 13.65
CA LEU A 115 -16.55 -25.43 13.74
C LEU A 115 -16.92 -26.00 15.11
N ASN A 116 -18.14 -26.54 15.18
CA ASN A 116 -18.47 -27.83 15.79
C ASN A 116 -17.83 -28.15 17.16
N ARG A 117 -18.63 -28.08 18.21
CA ARG A 117 -18.56 -29.07 19.31
C ARG A 117 -19.92 -29.32 19.93
#